data_AF-A0A958G987-F1
#
_entry.id   AF-A0A958G987-F1
#
_cell.length_a   1.000
_cell.length_b   1.000
_cell.length_c   1.000
_cell.angle_alpha   90.00
_cell.angle_beta   90.00
_cell.angle_gamma   90.00
#
_symmetry.space_group_name_H-M   'P 1'
#
loop_
_entity.id
_entity.type
_entity.pdbx_description
1 polymer ?
#
loop_
_entity_poly.entity_id
_entity_poly.type
_entity_poly.pdbx_seq_one_letter_code
_entity_poly.pdbx_strand_id
1 'polypeptide(L)'
;PFPPVVINAALQRELQLQVGDPLLLYLARRSEIHRESLFGSKQTEDIVRTLRLTVSAVLPDRGMGRFGLRPHQTLPLNAFVSLEVLQKALEQSGR
;
A
#
# COMPACT_ATOMS: atom_id res chain seq x y z
N PRO A 1 4.89 15.67 10.25
CA PRO A 1 5.31 14.91 9.04
C PRO A 1 4.50 13.61 8.97
N PHE A 2 4.15 13.11 7.78
CA PHE A 2 3.46 11.83 7.65
C PHE A 2 4.41 10.66 7.93
N PRO A 3 3.89 9.48 8.30
CA PRO A 3 4.75 8.31 8.51
C PRO A 3 5.58 7.98 7.27
N PRO A 4 6.83 7.50 7.45
CA PRO A 4 7.72 7.20 6.34
C PRO A 4 7.27 5.95 5.57
N VAL A 5 7.51 5.97 4.26
CA VAL A 5 7.39 4.79 3.38
C VAL A 5 8.65 4.65 2.54
N VAL A 6 9.14 3.42 2.43
CA VAL A 6 10.22 3.07 1.50
C VAL A 6 9.61 2.43 0.27
N ILE A 7 9.95 2.90 -0.93
CA ILE A 7 9.43 2.34 -2.18
C ILE A 7 10.55 1.68 -2.98
N ASN A 8 10.24 0.84 -3.97
CA ASN A 8 11.25 0.37 -4.92
C ASN A 8 11.32 1.27 -6.17
N ALA A 9 12.40 1.14 -6.94
CA ALA A 9 12.66 1.94 -8.13
C ALA A 9 11.61 1.72 -9.23
N ALA A 10 11.00 0.53 -9.31
CA ALA A 10 9.87 0.30 -10.20
C ALA A 10 8.66 1.19 -9.83
N LEU A 11 8.24 1.20 -8.56
CA LEU A 11 7.13 2.06 -8.10
C LEU A 11 7.48 3.55 -8.20
N GLN A 12 8.74 3.92 -7.92
CA GLN A 12 9.23 5.28 -8.09
C GLN A 12 9.03 5.77 -9.53
N ARG A 13 9.45 4.96 -10.52
CA ARG A 13 9.34 5.31 -11.95
C ARG A 13 7.88 5.38 -12.40
N GLU A 14 7.05 4.44 -11.94
CA GLU A 14 5.63 4.37 -12.29
C GLU A 14 4.86 5.62 -11.84
N LEU A 15 5.10 6.07 -10.60
CA LEU A 15 4.40 7.21 -10.02
C LEU A 15 5.18 8.53 -10.09
N GLN A 16 6.38 8.51 -10.68
CA GLN A 16 7.31 9.65 -10.79
C GLN A 16 7.62 10.33 -9.45
N LEU A 17 7.78 9.52 -8.39
CA LEU A 17 8.00 10.01 -7.03
C LEU A 17 9.47 10.27 -6.70
N GLN A 18 9.70 11.17 -5.77
CA GLN A 18 10.99 11.46 -5.16
C GLN A 18 10.94 11.33 -3.63
N VAL A 19 12.11 11.27 -3.00
CA VAL A 19 12.20 11.32 -1.54
C VAL A 19 11.65 12.66 -1.05
N GLY A 20 10.75 12.62 -0.07
CA GLY A 20 10.01 13.78 0.43
C GLY A 20 8.58 13.88 -0.11
N ASP A 21 8.27 13.20 -1.22
CA ASP A 21 6.95 13.29 -1.82
C ASP A 21 5.87 12.57 -0.98
N PRO A 22 4.63 13.06 -1.02
CA PRO A 22 3.50 12.40 -0.40
C PRO A 22 3.05 11.18 -1.23
N LEU A 23 2.70 10.09 -0.56
CA LEU A 23 2.09 8.91 -1.15
C LEU A 23 0.80 8.57 -0.41
N LEU A 24 -0.28 8.30 -1.16
CA LEU A 24 -1.54 7.80 -0.60
C LEU A 24 -1.62 6.29 -0.80
N LEU A 25 -1.76 5.57 0.29
CA LEU A 25 -1.97 4.13 0.31
C LEU A 25 -3.44 3.83 0.62
N TYR A 26 -4.14 3.22 -0.33
CA TYR A 26 -5.52 2.76 -0.16
C TYR A 26 -5.52 1.30 0.25
N LEU A 27 -6.19 0.99 1.37
CA LEU A 27 -6.30 -0.36 1.90
C LEU A 27 -7.75 -0.85 1.73
N ALA A 28 -7.94 -1.98 1.05
CA ALA A 28 -9.25 -2.59 0.84
C ALA A 28 -9.71 -3.41 2.06
N ARG A 29 -11.03 -3.49 2.30
CA ARG A 29 -11.61 -4.38 3.34
C ARG A 29 -11.69 -5.76 2.74
N ARG A 30 -11.30 -6.78 3.51
CA ARG A 30 -12.02 -8.04 3.38
C ARG A 30 -13.40 -7.84 4.00
N SER A 31 -14.38 -7.48 3.19
CA SER A 31 -15.76 -7.47 3.64
C SER A 31 -16.28 -8.92 3.59
N GLU A 32 -16.81 -9.42 4.70
CA GLU A 32 -17.58 -10.68 4.75
C GLU A 32 -19.05 -10.42 4.35
N ILE A 33 -19.30 -9.49 3.42
CA ILE A 33 -20.68 -9.15 3.06
C ILE A 33 -21.15 -10.18 2.04
N HIS A 34 -21.91 -11.16 2.53
CA HIS A 34 -22.66 -12.10 1.72
C HIS A 34 -23.60 -11.38 0.73
N ARG A 35 -23.70 -11.97 -0.47
CA ARG A 35 -24.31 -11.45 -1.71
C ARG A 35 -25.84 -11.33 -1.69
N GLU A 36 -26.42 -10.54 -0.79
CA GLU A 36 -27.87 -10.25 -0.83
C GLU A 36 -28.23 -8.75 -0.87
N SER A 37 -27.26 -7.84 -0.85
CA SER A 37 -27.54 -6.42 -1.11
C SER A 37 -27.54 -6.15 -2.63
N LEU A 38 -28.66 -6.49 -3.26
CA LEU A 38 -29.05 -6.04 -4.59
C LEU A 38 -29.21 -4.50 -4.58
N PHE A 39 -28.59 -3.81 -5.54
CA PHE A 39 -28.81 -2.39 -5.90
C PHE A 39 -28.17 -1.28 -5.04
N GLY A 40 -26.87 -1.36 -4.75
CA GLY A 40 -26.09 -0.21 -4.28
C GLY A 40 -24.86 0.03 -5.15
N SER A 41 -24.68 1.24 -5.67
CA SER A 41 -23.52 1.64 -6.46
C SER A 41 -22.24 1.64 -5.61
N LYS A 42 -21.46 0.55 -5.64
CA LYS A 42 -20.25 0.38 -4.81
C LYS A 42 -18.98 0.37 -5.64
N GLN A 43 -18.43 1.53 -5.99
CA GLN A 43 -17.01 1.63 -6.40
C GLN A 43 -16.12 2.14 -5.26
N THR A 44 -16.69 2.84 -4.28
CA THR A 44 -15.96 3.44 -3.15
C THR A 44 -16.13 2.65 -1.84
N GLU A 45 -17.13 1.78 -1.73
CA GLU A 45 -17.46 1.10 -0.46
C GLU A 45 -16.48 -0.01 -0.06
N ASP A 46 -15.55 -0.39 -0.94
CA ASP A 46 -14.53 -1.42 -0.66
C ASP A 46 -13.21 -0.84 -0.10
N ILE A 47 -13.04 0.49 -0.07
CA ILE A 47 -11.88 1.15 0.52
C ILE A 47 -12.12 1.32 2.02
N VAL A 48 -11.33 0.64 2.84
CA VAL A 48 -11.42 0.73 4.32
C VAL A 48 -10.85 2.04 4.78
N ARG A 49 -9.62 2.32 4.36
CA ARG A 49 -8.81 3.42 4.87
C ARG A 49 -7.80 3.90 3.85
N THR A 50 -7.54 5.20 3.94
CA THR A 50 -6.47 5.88 3.21
C THR A 50 -5.38 6.28 4.19
N LEU A 51 -4.15 5.87 3.92
CA LEU A 51 -2.95 6.22 4.68
C LEU A 51 -2.14 7.22 3.88
N ARG A 52 -1.90 8.41 4.46
CA ARG A 52 -0.97 9.38 3.87
C ARG A 52 0.42 9.14 4.44
N LEU A 53 1.39 9.00 3.54
CA LEU A 53 2.77 8.62 3.82
C LEU A 53 3.72 9.62 3.16
N THR A 54 4.97 9.65 3.61
CA THR A 54 6.04 10.43 2.97
C THR A 54 7.16 9.49 2.52
N VAL A 55 7.57 9.57 1.26
CA VAL A 55 8.66 8.74 0.72
C VAL A 55 9.95 9.09 1.44
N SER A 56 10.53 8.14 2.17
CA SER A 56 11.76 8.33 2.94
C SER A 56 12.99 7.76 2.24
N ALA A 57 12.81 6.74 1.40
CA ALA A 57 13.89 6.13 0.62
C ALA A 57 13.35 5.37 -0.59
N VAL A 58 14.25 5.13 -1.56
CA VAL A 58 14.00 4.29 -2.73
C VAL A 58 15.00 3.14 -2.75
N LEU A 59 14.50 1.91 -2.83
CA LEU A 59 15.31 0.69 -2.98
C LEU A 59 15.49 0.33 -4.46
N PRO A 60 16.66 -0.20 -4.85
CA PRO A 60 16.84 -0.72 -6.20
C PRO A 60 15.96 -1.97 -6.43
N ASP A 61 15.63 -2.28 -7.68
CA ASP A 61 14.81 -3.45 -8.07
C ASP A 61 15.57 -4.80 -7.96
N ARG A 62 16.29 -4.98 -6.84
CA ARG A 62 17.10 -6.15 -6.47
C ARG A 62 17.01 -6.37 -4.96
N GLY A 63 17.31 -7.59 -4.49
CA GLY A 63 17.17 -7.92 -3.06
C GLY A 63 15.74 -7.67 -2.59
N MET A 64 15.57 -6.91 -1.48
CA MET A 64 14.25 -6.56 -0.95
C MET A 64 13.37 -5.78 -1.93
N GLY A 65 13.92 -4.93 -2.79
CA GLY A 65 13.12 -4.16 -3.75
C GLY A 65 12.44 -5.03 -4.81
N ARG A 66 12.91 -6.27 -5.00
CA ARG A 66 12.30 -7.28 -5.89
C ARG A 66 11.49 -8.34 -5.14
N PHE A 67 11.24 -8.13 -3.84
CA PHE A 67 10.41 -9.05 -3.06
C PHE A 67 9.00 -9.13 -3.65
N GLY A 68 8.46 -10.34 -3.76
CA GLY A 68 7.11 -10.57 -4.25
C GLY A 68 6.52 -11.80 -3.58
N LEU A 69 5.23 -11.75 -3.25
CA LEU A 69 4.50 -12.85 -2.60
C LEU A 69 4.15 -14.00 -3.56
N ARG A 70 4.34 -13.78 -4.86
CA ARG A 70 4.07 -14.73 -5.93
C ARG A 70 5.24 -14.70 -6.92
N PRO A 71 5.65 -15.85 -7.48
CA PRO A 71 6.61 -15.87 -8.56
C PRO A 71 5.97 -15.22 -9.79
N HIS A 72 6.50 -14.08 -10.20
CA HIS A 72 6.08 -13.40 -11.41
C HIS A 72 7.29 -12.83 -12.16
N GLN A 73 7.18 -12.70 -13.48
CA GLN A 73 8.24 -12.24 -14.37
C GLN A 73 8.37 -10.71 -14.41
N THR A 74 7.33 -9.95 -14.02
CA THR A 74 7.39 -8.48 -13.98
C THR A 74 8.02 -7.97 -12.69
N LEU A 75 8.48 -6.72 -12.72
CA LEU A 75 8.98 -6.05 -11.52
C LEU A 75 7.79 -5.70 -10.61
N PRO A 76 7.78 -6.16 -9.34
CA PRO A 76 6.72 -5.80 -8.42
C PRO A 76 6.77 -4.29 -8.12
N LEU A 77 5.62 -3.69 -7.83
CA LEU A 77 5.52 -2.30 -7.38
C LEU A 77 5.39 -2.29 -5.85
N ASN A 78 6.50 -2.13 -5.14
CA ASN A 78 6.55 -2.35 -3.70
C ASN A 78 6.60 -1.04 -2.91
N ALA A 79 5.78 -0.97 -1.86
CA ALA A 79 5.85 0.04 -0.81
C ALA A 79 5.95 -0.66 0.56
N PHE A 80 6.97 -0.30 1.33
CA PHE A 80 7.26 -0.82 2.66
C PHE A 80 6.93 0.25 3.70
N VAL A 81 6.01 -0.08 4.60
CA VAL A 81 5.59 0.78 5.70
C VAL A 81 5.93 0.12 7.03
N SER A 82 6.05 0.92 8.10
CA SER A 82 6.15 0.37 9.45
C SER A 82 4.92 -0.48 9.76
N LEU A 83 5.15 -1.70 10.27
CA LEU A 83 4.09 -2.60 10.68
C LEU A 83 3.18 -1.95 11.73
N GLU A 84 3.76 -1.24 12.70
CA GLU A 84 3.00 -0.54 13.75
C GLU A 84 2.09 0.54 13.16
N VAL A 85 2.57 1.27 12.15
CA VAL A 85 1.78 2.29 11.44
C VAL A 85 0.60 1.64 10.71
N LEU A 86 0.86 0.52 10.04
CA LEU A 86 -0.17 -0.23 9.32
C LEU A 86 -1.21 -0.82 10.29
N GLN A 87 -0.78 -1.44 11.39
CA GLN A 87 -1.65 -1.99 12.42
C GLN A 87 -2.54 -0.93 13.07
N LYS A 88 -1.96 0.23 13.42
CA LYS A 88 -2.72 1.37 13.95
C LYS A 88 -3.75 1.85 12.94
N ALA A 89 -3.36 1.98 11.68
CA ALA A 89 -4.29 2.37 10.63
C ALA A 89 -5.40 1.34 10.45
N LEU A 90 -5.12 0.04 10.50
CA LEU A 90 -6.10 -1.03 10.35
C LEU A 90 -6.91 -1.35 11.63
N GLU A 91 -6.64 -0.67 12.75
CA GLU A 91 -7.21 -1.00 14.07
C GLU A 91 -6.93 -2.45 14.51
N GLN A 92 -5.79 -2.99 14.08
CA GLN A 92 -5.33 -4.36 14.32
C GLN A 92 -4.05 -4.36 15.16
N SER A 93 -4.04 -3.60 16.25
CA SER A 93 -2.87 -3.51 17.13
C SER A 93 -2.49 -4.90 17.67
N GLY A 94 -1.23 -5.31 17.47
CA GLY A 94 -0.71 -6.61 17.93
C GLY A 94 -1.05 -7.81 17.05
N ARG A 95 -1.55 -7.61 15.82
CA ARG A 95 -1.87 -8.67 14.84
C ARG A 95 -1.25 -8.43 13.46
#